data_AF-A0A7S3DNX6-F1
#
_entry.id   AF-A0A7S3DNX6-F1
#
_cell.length_a   1.000
_cell.length_b   1.000
_cell.length_c   1.000
_cell.angle_alpha   90.00
_cell.angle_beta   90.00
_cell.angle_gamma   90.00
#
_symmetry.space_group_name_H-M   'P 1'
#
loop_
_entity.id
_entity.type
_entity.pdbx_description
1 polymer ?
#
loop_
_entity_poly.entity_id
_entity_poly.type
_entity_poly.pdbx_seq_one_letter_code
_entity_poly.pdbx_strand_id
1 'polypeptide(L)'
;VSHWQNPVHKYIKNYRRGYEIGMQLGDIESAMYHQLTAVINAFCCGVKLDVVEQEAREACKKMEAYKQVASLSMTQSFWQTALNLMGRSADPVILEGEGMQQAKTLRWLEENKHE
;
A
#
# COMPACT_ATOMS: atom_id res chain seq x y z
N VAL A 1 2.10 -12.02 21.61
CA VAL A 1 2.55 -11.79 20.22
C VAL A 1 2.65 -13.15 19.52
N SER A 2 1.86 -13.41 18.46
CA SER A 2 1.60 -14.75 17.89
C SER A 2 2.16 -14.95 16.47
N HIS A 3 3.01 -14.03 15.99
CA HIS A 3 3.50 -14.02 14.60
C HIS A 3 4.40 -15.21 14.25
N TRP A 4 4.99 -15.88 15.26
CA TRP A 4 5.76 -17.13 15.08
C TRP A 4 4.91 -18.40 15.17
N GLN A 5 3.65 -18.31 15.63
CA GLN A 5 2.73 -19.45 15.77
C GLN A 5 1.76 -19.56 14.58
N ASN A 6 1.44 -18.43 13.94
CA ASN A 6 0.43 -18.35 12.90
C ASN A 6 0.96 -17.64 11.66
N PRO A 7 0.81 -18.22 10.46
CA PRO A 7 1.25 -17.58 9.22
C PRO A 7 0.62 -16.21 9.01
N VAL A 8 1.45 -15.23 8.64
CA VAL A 8 1.06 -13.82 8.45
C VAL A 8 -0.11 -13.65 7.46
N HIS A 9 -0.16 -14.48 6.41
CA HIS A 9 -1.25 -14.42 5.43
C HIS A 9 -2.65 -14.65 6.04
N LYS A 10 -2.76 -15.35 7.19
CA LYS A 10 -4.05 -15.55 7.88
C LYS A 10 -4.62 -14.24 8.41
N TYR A 11 -3.78 -13.25 8.66
CA TYR A 11 -4.17 -11.96 9.21
C TYR A 11 -4.59 -10.96 8.12
N ILE A 12 -4.36 -11.24 6.83
CA ILE A 12 -4.80 -10.38 5.72
C ILE A 12 -6.32 -10.14 5.77
N LYS A 13 -7.10 -11.16 6.12
CA LYS A 13 -8.56 -11.04 6.30
C LYS A 13 -8.93 -10.09 7.45
N ASN A 14 -8.15 -10.07 8.51
CA ASN A 14 -8.40 -9.18 9.66
C ASN A 14 -8.19 -7.72 9.26
N TYR A 15 -7.18 -7.43 8.41
CA TYR A 15 -6.98 -6.08 7.91
C TYR A 15 -8.15 -5.60 7.05
N ARG A 16 -8.69 -6.47 6.18
CA ARG A 16 -9.92 -6.13 5.42
C ARG A 16 -11.10 -5.82 6.35
N ARG A 17 -11.27 -6.61 7.42
CA ARG A 17 -12.31 -6.35 8.42
C ARG A 17 -12.10 -5.03 9.17
N GLY A 18 -10.85 -4.72 9.53
CA GLY A 18 -10.50 -3.45 10.18
C GLY A 18 -10.81 -2.25 9.29
N TYR A 19 -10.55 -2.35 7.97
CA TYR A 19 -10.97 -1.34 7.01
C TYR A 19 -12.49 -1.13 7.02
N GLU A 20 -13.29 -2.19 6.94
CA GLU A 20 -14.75 -2.06 6.97
C GLU A 20 -15.26 -1.38 8.23
N ILE A 21 -14.72 -1.76 9.40
CA ILE A 21 -15.09 -1.16 10.68
C ILE A 21 -14.71 0.32 10.71
N GLY A 22 -13.49 0.68 10.30
CA GLY A 22 -13.06 2.08 10.23
C GLY A 22 -13.96 2.91 9.32
N MET A 23 -14.29 2.38 8.13
CA MET A 23 -15.23 3.04 7.22
C MET A 23 -16.62 3.23 7.83
N GLN A 24 -17.14 2.24 8.56
CA GLN A 24 -18.44 2.32 9.23
C GLN A 24 -18.47 3.36 10.36
N LEU A 25 -17.37 3.50 11.09
CA LEU A 25 -17.24 4.43 12.21
C LEU A 25 -16.80 5.84 11.78
N GLY A 26 -16.48 6.03 10.50
CA GLY A 26 -15.93 7.29 9.98
C GLY A 26 -14.45 7.50 10.33
N ASP A 27 -13.77 6.50 10.87
CA ASP A 27 -12.33 6.51 11.12
C ASP A 27 -11.58 6.14 9.84
N ILE A 28 -11.46 7.15 8.97
CA ILE A 28 -10.87 7.02 7.64
C ILE A 28 -9.37 6.75 7.70
N GLU A 29 -8.66 7.36 8.65
CA GLU A 29 -7.22 7.18 8.81
C GLU A 29 -6.91 5.72 9.17
N SER A 30 -7.57 5.17 10.21
CA SER A 30 -7.42 3.76 10.56
C SER A 30 -7.84 2.85 9.41
N ALA A 31 -8.92 3.17 8.69
CA ALA A 31 -9.36 2.36 7.56
C ALA A 31 -8.28 2.27 6.46
N MET A 32 -7.67 3.40 6.07
CA MET A 32 -6.61 3.40 5.08
C MET A 32 -5.33 2.73 5.58
N TYR A 33 -5.00 2.86 6.87
CA TYR A 33 -3.87 2.15 7.45
C TYR A 33 -4.05 0.62 7.37
N HIS A 34 -5.27 0.13 7.59
CA HIS A 34 -5.59 -1.29 7.40
C HIS A 34 -5.42 -1.74 5.93
N GLN A 35 -5.82 -0.92 4.96
CA GLN A 35 -5.61 -1.20 3.53
C GLN A 35 -4.12 -1.27 3.16
N LEU A 36 -3.35 -0.26 3.57
CA LEU A 36 -1.89 -0.25 3.42
C LEU A 36 -1.28 -1.52 4.01
N THR A 37 -1.66 -1.85 5.25
CA THR A 37 -1.12 -3.02 5.94
C THR A 37 -1.48 -4.32 5.22
N ALA A 38 -2.67 -4.43 4.64
CA ALA A 38 -3.05 -5.59 3.84
C ALA A 38 -2.14 -5.76 2.60
N VAL A 39 -1.86 -4.67 1.88
CA VAL A 39 -0.97 -4.66 0.70
C VAL A 39 0.45 -5.08 1.08
N ILE A 40 1.03 -4.48 2.13
CA ILE A 40 2.37 -4.82 2.61
C ILE A 40 2.45 -6.31 2.96
N ASN A 41 1.47 -6.82 3.71
CA ASN A 41 1.47 -8.22 4.13
C ASN A 41 1.26 -9.17 2.96
N ALA A 42 0.42 -8.83 1.97
CA ALA A 42 0.25 -9.63 0.77
C ALA A 42 1.57 -9.75 -0.01
N PHE A 43 2.26 -8.62 -0.21
CA PHE A 43 3.58 -8.59 -0.84
C PHE A 43 4.60 -9.44 -0.09
N CYS A 44 4.79 -9.20 1.22
CA CYS A 44 5.78 -9.90 2.04
C CYS A 44 5.47 -11.40 2.22
N CYS A 45 4.21 -11.82 2.11
CA CYS A 45 3.83 -13.23 2.21
C CYS A 45 3.95 -13.99 0.87
N GLY A 46 4.43 -13.36 -0.20
CA GLY A 46 4.55 -14.00 -1.51
C GLY A 46 3.20 -14.28 -2.16
N VAL A 47 2.17 -13.46 -1.88
CA VAL A 47 0.96 -13.46 -2.71
C VAL A 47 1.38 -13.09 -4.14
N LYS A 48 0.68 -13.65 -5.13
CA LYS A 48 1.00 -13.40 -6.54
C LYS A 48 1.02 -11.89 -6.84
N LEU A 49 2.03 -11.45 -7.60
CA LEU A 49 2.27 -10.02 -7.83
C LEU A 49 1.14 -9.31 -8.57
N ASP A 50 0.40 -10.01 -9.44
CA ASP A 50 -0.79 -9.48 -10.11
C ASP A 50 -1.91 -9.14 -9.12
N VAL A 51 -2.09 -9.97 -8.10
CA VAL A 51 -3.07 -9.70 -7.02
C VAL A 51 -2.61 -8.52 -6.17
N VAL A 52 -1.32 -8.46 -5.81
CA VAL A 52 -0.76 -7.35 -5.03
C VAL A 52 -0.87 -6.04 -5.78
N GLU A 53 -0.55 -6.03 -7.08
CA GLU A 53 -0.66 -4.87 -7.96
C GLU A 53 -2.10 -4.34 -7.99
N GLN A 54 -3.07 -5.22 -8.23
CA GLN A 54 -4.48 -4.85 -8.26
C GLN A 54 -4.95 -4.28 -6.91
N GLU A 55 -4.65 -4.95 -5.81
CA GLU A 55 -5.04 -4.49 -4.47
C GLU A 55 -4.42 -3.14 -4.12
N ALA A 56 -3.13 -2.96 -4.40
CA ALA A 56 -2.41 -1.72 -4.15
C ALA A 56 -2.98 -0.56 -5.00
N ARG A 57 -3.29 -0.82 -6.27
CA ARG A 57 -3.92 0.16 -7.17
C ARG A 57 -5.28 0.60 -6.68
N GLU A 58 -6.13 -0.34 -6.26
CA GLU A 58 -7.46 -0.04 -5.71
C GLU A 58 -7.37 0.73 -4.39
N ALA A 59 -6.43 0.36 -3.51
CA ALA A 59 -6.16 1.05 -2.26
C ALA A 59 -5.69 2.50 -2.50
N CYS A 60 -4.76 2.71 -3.44
CA CYS A 60 -4.28 4.05 -3.82
C CYS A 60 -5.43 4.97 -4.26
N LYS A 61 -6.34 4.49 -5.12
CA LYS A 61 -7.51 5.27 -5.56
C LYS A 61 -8.39 5.73 -4.40
N LYS A 62 -8.61 4.86 -3.41
CA LYS A 62 -9.38 5.20 -2.21
C LYS A 62 -8.63 6.22 -1.34
N MET A 63 -7.34 6.00 -1.10
CA MET A 63 -6.52 6.89 -0.29
C MET A 63 -6.42 8.30 -0.90
N GLU A 64 -6.35 8.39 -2.23
CA GLU A 64 -6.40 9.67 -2.96
C GLU A 64 -7.76 10.36 -2.75
N ALA A 65 -8.88 9.65 -2.93
CA ALA A 65 -10.22 10.19 -2.72
C ALA A 65 -10.45 10.71 -1.29
N TYR A 66 -9.82 10.08 -0.30
CA TYR A 66 -9.90 10.46 1.11
C TYR A 66 -8.74 11.34 1.60
N LYS A 67 -7.85 11.79 0.70
CA LYS A 67 -6.69 12.66 1.00
C LYS A 67 -5.74 12.08 2.06
N GLN A 68 -5.56 10.76 2.09
CA GLN A 68 -4.70 10.07 3.06
C GLN A 68 -3.27 9.94 2.53
N VAL A 69 -2.52 11.05 2.53
CA VAL A 69 -1.25 11.19 1.80
C VAL A 69 -0.15 10.25 2.28
N ALA A 70 -0.02 10.05 3.60
CA ALA A 70 0.99 9.15 4.16
C ALA A 70 0.75 7.69 3.73
N SER A 71 -0.48 7.20 3.91
CA SER A 71 -0.86 5.84 3.48
C SER A 71 -0.78 5.68 1.96
N LEU A 72 -1.13 6.73 1.20
CA LEU A 72 -1.05 6.73 -0.26
C LEU A 72 0.39 6.57 -0.75
N SER A 73 1.32 7.42 -0.28
CA SER A 73 2.72 7.39 -0.74
C SER A 73 3.39 6.06 -0.43
N MET A 74 3.11 5.48 0.75
CA MET A 74 3.61 4.15 1.08
C MET A 74 2.96 3.06 0.22
N THR A 75 1.65 3.09 -0.02
CA THR A 75 0.98 2.07 -0.87
C THR A 75 1.46 2.13 -2.32
N GLN A 76 1.67 3.34 -2.85
CA GLN A 76 2.20 3.59 -4.19
C GLN A 76 3.59 2.97 -4.39
N SER A 77 4.44 2.96 -3.35
CA SER A 77 5.77 2.35 -3.45
C SER A 77 5.69 0.84 -3.62
N PHE A 78 4.77 0.17 -2.91
CA PHE A 78 4.50 -1.27 -3.08
C PHE A 78 3.84 -1.58 -4.42
N TRP A 79 2.92 -0.72 -4.88
CA TRP A 79 2.33 -0.86 -6.21
C TRP A 79 3.39 -0.82 -7.31
N GLN A 80 4.25 0.20 -7.29
CA GLN A 80 5.31 0.33 -8.29
C GLN A 80 6.37 -0.78 -8.14
N THR A 81 6.67 -1.22 -6.91
CA THR A 81 7.55 -2.38 -6.69
C THR A 81 6.97 -3.64 -7.34
N ALA A 82 5.66 -3.90 -7.19
CA ALA A 82 5.01 -5.03 -7.83
C ALA A 82 5.12 -4.94 -9.36
N LEU A 83 4.87 -3.76 -9.95
CA LEU A 83 5.04 -3.52 -11.38
C LEU A 83 6.49 -3.78 -11.85
N ASN A 84 7.47 -3.29 -11.10
CA ASN A 84 8.89 -3.51 -11.39
C ASN A 84 9.25 -4.99 -11.40
N LEU A 85 8.82 -5.75 -10.39
CA LEU A 85 9.08 -7.19 -10.29
C LEU A 85 8.33 -8.01 -11.35
N MET A 86 7.23 -7.48 -11.89
CA MET A 86 6.51 -8.06 -13.03
C MET A 86 7.16 -7.74 -14.38
N GLY A 87 8.27 -6.98 -14.41
CA GLY A 87 8.91 -6.54 -15.65
C GLY A 87 8.14 -5.44 -16.38
N ARG A 88 7.28 -4.70 -15.67
CA ARG A 88 6.44 -3.62 -16.22
C ARG A 88 7.03 -2.22 -15.96
N SER A 89 8.36 -2.13 -15.86
CA SER A 89 9.10 -0.88 -15.73
C SER A 89 10.34 -0.91 -16.63
N ALA A 90 10.79 0.27 -17.06
CA ALA A 90 12.02 0.42 -17.82
C ALA A 90 13.27 0.12 -16.97
N ASP A 91 13.24 0.52 -15.69
CA ASP A 91 14.29 0.23 -14.72
C ASP A 91 13.65 -0.35 -13.45
N PRO A 92 13.85 -1.64 -13.14
CA PRO A 92 13.21 -2.29 -11.99
C PRO A 92 13.77 -1.83 -10.64
N VAL A 93 14.91 -1.14 -10.58
CA VAL A 93 15.48 -0.64 -9.30
C VAL A 93 15.04 0.77 -8.93
N ILE A 94 14.30 1.44 -9.81
CA ILE A 94 13.74 2.78 -9.57
C ILE A 94 12.22 2.68 -9.51
N LEU A 95 11.61 3.34 -8.53
CA LEU A 95 10.14 3.42 -8.40
C LEU A 95 9.58 4.49 -9.34
N GLU A 96 9.76 4.29 -10.65
CA GLU A 96 9.30 5.20 -11.69
C GLU A 96 8.35 4.48 -12.65
N GLY A 97 7.09 4.92 -12.69
CA GLY A 97 6.07 4.32 -13.54
C GLY A 97 4.65 4.76 -13.19
N GLU A 98 3.67 3.90 -13.50
CA GLU A 98 2.25 4.16 -13.24
C GLU A 98 1.95 4.31 -11.74
N GLY A 99 2.58 3.48 -10.90
CA GLY A 99 2.29 3.43 -9.48
C GLY A 99 2.94 4.53 -8.66
N MET A 100 4.13 4.98 -9.05
CA MET A 100 4.88 6.03 -8.36
C MET A 100 5.84 6.76 -9.30
N GLN A 101 6.05 8.04 -9.04
CA GLN A 101 7.13 8.86 -9.63
C GLN A 101 8.12 9.21 -8.51
N GLN A 102 9.13 8.37 -8.29
CA GLN A 102 10.00 8.42 -7.11
C GLN A 102 10.56 9.82 -6.84
N ALA A 103 11.11 10.47 -7.87
CA ALA A 103 11.74 11.79 -7.73
C ALA A 103 10.72 12.87 -7.34
N LYS A 104 9.46 12.78 -7.82
CA LYS A 104 8.40 13.71 -7.46
C LYS A 104 7.94 13.49 -6.02
N THR A 105 7.73 12.24 -5.62
CA THR A 105 7.30 11.89 -4.26
C THR A 105 8.35 12.28 -3.22
N LEU A 106 9.64 12.03 -3.48
CA LEU A 106 10.72 12.42 -2.56
C LEU A 106 10.80 13.94 -2.37
N ARG A 107 10.74 14.72 -3.45
CA ARG A 107 10.70 16.19 -3.36
C ARG A 107 9.53 16.67 -2.53
N TRP A 108 8.33 16.15 -2.78
CA TRP A 108 7.15 16.50 -1.99
C TRP A 108 7.34 16.17 -0.50
N LEU A 109 7.87 14.99 -0.18
CA LEU A 109 8.14 14.61 1.22
C LEU A 109 9.17 15.52 1.89
N GLU A 110 10.22 15.93 1.17
CA GLU A 110 11.23 16.84 1.69
C GLU A 110 10.68 18.24 1.97
N GLU A 111 9.81 18.74 1.09
CA GLU A 111 9.12 20.03 1.25
C GLU A 111 8.12 20.02 2.41
N ASN A 112 7.51 18.86 2.71
CA ASN A 112 6.42 18.72 3.69
C ASN A 112 6.85 17.96 4.97
N LYS A 113 8.15 17.88 5.27
CA LYS A 113 8.73 17.16 6.44
C LYS A 113 8.31 17.68 7.82
N HIS A 114 7.58 18.79 7.89
CA HIS A 114 7.28 19.54 9.12
C HIS A 114 5.79 19.67 9.44
N GLU A 115 4.90 19.05 8.66
CA GLU A 115 3.46 18.89 8.99
C GLU A 115 3.23 17.63 9.83
#